data_AF-A0A1V3RYR4-F1
#
_entry.id   AF-A0A1V3RYR4-F1
#
_cell.length_a   1.000
_cell.length_b   1.000
_cell.length_c   1.000
_cell.angle_alpha   90.00
_cell.angle_beta   90.00
_cell.angle_gamma   90.00
#
_symmetry.space_group_name_H-M   'P 1'
#
loop_
_entity.id
_entity.type
_entity.pdbx_description
1 polymer ?
#
loop_
_entity_poly.entity_id
_entity_poly.type
_entity_poly.pdbx_seq_one_letter_code
_entity_poly.pdbx_strand_id
1 'polypeptide(L)'
;MFPTTSGRPVLSVDVVMRREPVTGPMARWQSWRWVLADVLPTGEPFEEAVGAPQPVAAAAQEVQPLLPGAVSVDGAGYWLYPGLRVTLYRDDVEGLFLNLSSPSPCFWVFWRADEAHLLGDEPMAVPQIVTLSYHDAGRWLDAQEKVDQVPAPEAVVDWLRAFVDQHHRAEPKRRQRPASFKTLTDRFGQPARVSTDKAVRGGGGSGPREGGGA
;
A
#
# COMPACT_ATOMS: atom_id res chain seq x y z
N MET A 1 -21.67 -20.49 -23.25
CA MET A 1 -21.24 -20.75 -21.86
C MET A 1 -21.01 -19.40 -21.23
N PHE A 2 -21.97 -18.89 -20.45
CA PHE A 2 -21.77 -17.63 -19.74
C PHE A 2 -20.67 -17.86 -18.68
N PRO A 3 -19.72 -16.93 -18.51
CA PRO A 3 -18.75 -17.08 -17.42
C PRO A 3 -19.53 -17.09 -16.10
N THR A 4 -19.35 -18.14 -15.31
CA THR A 4 -19.78 -18.17 -13.91
C THR A 4 -19.14 -16.95 -13.25
N THR A 5 -19.97 -15.95 -12.95
CA THR A 5 -19.52 -14.75 -12.28
C THR A 5 -19.18 -15.16 -10.86
N SER A 6 -17.91 -15.52 -10.64
CA SER A 6 -17.38 -15.69 -9.29
C SER A 6 -17.63 -14.38 -8.55
N GLY A 7 -18.18 -14.46 -7.35
CA GLY A 7 -18.30 -13.30 -6.49
C GLY A 7 -16.93 -12.73 -6.13
N ARG A 8 -16.96 -11.54 -5.54
CA ARG A 8 -15.82 -10.94 -4.85
C ARG A 8 -16.04 -11.07 -3.36
N PRO A 9 -15.01 -11.44 -2.58
CA PRO A 9 -15.06 -11.38 -1.14
C PRO A 9 -15.24 -9.93 -0.67
N VAL A 10 -16.26 -9.70 0.14
CA VAL A 10 -16.64 -8.41 0.70
C VAL A 10 -16.82 -8.54 2.20
N LEU A 11 -16.39 -7.52 2.94
CA LEU A 11 -16.64 -7.34 4.36
C LEU A 11 -17.42 -6.04 4.58
N SER A 12 -18.55 -6.12 5.27
CA SER A 12 -19.28 -4.94 5.73
C SER A 12 -18.57 -4.31 6.92
N VAL A 13 -18.44 -2.99 6.89
CA VAL A 13 -17.77 -2.21 7.93
C VAL A 13 -18.54 -0.92 8.23
N ASP A 14 -18.45 -0.49 9.48
CA ASP A 14 -18.87 0.83 9.91
C ASP A 14 -17.64 1.67 10.24
N VAL A 15 -17.62 2.93 9.83
CA VAL A 15 -16.48 3.83 10.05
C VAL A 15 -16.82 4.82 11.13
N VAL A 16 -15.92 4.98 12.11
CA VAL A 16 -16.06 5.98 13.16
C VAL A 16 -15.12 7.15 12.89
N MET A 17 -15.69 8.33 12.65
CA MET A 17 -14.94 9.58 12.57
C MET A 17 -15.03 10.29 13.92
N ARG A 18 -13.89 10.82 14.40
CA ARG A 18 -13.80 11.61 15.63
C ARG A 18 -13.54 13.07 15.29
N ARG A 19 -14.34 13.96 15.87
CA ARG A 19 -14.04 15.39 15.91
C ARG A 19 -13.46 15.71 17.27
N GLU A 20 -12.24 16.21 17.30
CA GLU A 20 -11.54 16.52 18.55
C GLU A 20 -11.01 17.96 18.55
N PRO A 21 -10.92 18.58 19.73
CA PRO A 21 -10.38 19.92 19.85
C PRO A 21 -8.88 19.91 19.50
N VAL A 22 -8.45 20.89 18.71
CA VAL A 22 -7.03 21.10 18.43
C VAL A 22 -6.39 21.77 19.64
N THR A 23 -5.31 21.21 20.16
CA THR A 23 -4.58 21.76 21.30
C THR A 23 -3.34 22.56 20.87
N GLY A 24 -2.94 23.53 21.69
CA GLY A 24 -1.70 24.28 21.51
C GLY A 24 -1.83 25.46 20.53
N PRO A 25 -0.71 26.01 20.03
CA PRO A 25 -0.71 27.26 19.27
C PRO A 25 -1.56 27.23 18.00
N MET A 26 -1.83 26.05 17.42
CA MET A 26 -2.62 25.88 16.19
C MET A 26 -4.12 26.10 16.42
N ALA A 27 -4.60 25.96 17.67
CA ALA A 27 -6.02 26.11 18.03
C ALA A 27 -6.60 27.49 17.64
N ARG A 28 -5.73 28.51 17.54
CA ARG A 28 -6.09 29.87 17.12
C ARG A 28 -6.56 29.98 15.67
N TRP A 29 -6.17 29.03 14.82
CA TRP A 29 -6.47 29.02 13.38
C TRP A 29 -7.41 27.89 13.00
N GLN A 30 -7.47 26.83 13.80
CA GLN A 30 -8.36 25.71 13.62
C GLN A 30 -8.69 25.16 15.00
N SER A 31 -9.94 25.32 15.44
CA SER A 31 -10.36 24.88 16.78
C SER A 31 -10.64 23.38 16.85
N TRP A 32 -11.00 22.77 15.72
CA TRP A 32 -11.44 21.38 15.63
C TRP A 32 -10.76 20.68 14.46
N ARG A 33 -10.44 19.39 14.65
CA ARG A 33 -10.00 18.54 13.55
C ARG A 33 -10.77 17.23 13.53
N TRP A 34 -10.93 16.71 12.33
CA TRP A 34 -11.46 15.38 12.09
C TRP A 34 -10.31 14.38 11.98
N VAL A 35 -10.51 13.22 12.58
CA VAL A 35 -9.57 12.09 12.56
C VAL A 35 -10.38 10.81 12.42
N LEU A 36 -9.89 9.85 11.65
CA LEU A 36 -10.40 8.48 11.69
C LEU A 36 -10.17 7.88 13.09
N ALA A 37 -11.24 7.49 13.77
CA ALA A 37 -11.16 6.86 15.09
C ALA A 37 -11.08 5.33 14.99
N ASP A 38 -11.93 4.70 14.19
CA ASP A 38 -11.91 3.25 14.00
C ASP A 38 -12.69 2.80 12.75
N VAL A 39 -12.50 1.53 12.38
CA VAL A 39 -13.27 0.80 11.36
C VAL A 39 -13.74 -0.53 11.97
N LEU A 40 -15.05 -0.68 12.11
CA LEU A 40 -15.70 -1.79 12.80
C LEU A 40 -16.27 -2.79 11.80
N PRO A 41 -15.78 -4.03 11.72
CA PRO A 41 -16.43 -5.09 10.96
C PRO A 41 -17.84 -5.38 11.51
N THR A 42 -18.86 -5.41 10.65
CA THR A 42 -20.27 -5.59 11.04
C THR A 42 -20.86 -6.95 10.69
N GLY A 43 -20.01 -7.94 10.37
CA GLY A 43 -20.42 -9.30 10.10
C GLY A 43 -19.28 -10.14 9.56
N GLU A 44 -19.62 -11.33 9.08
CA GLU A 44 -18.69 -12.21 8.39
C GLU A 44 -18.52 -11.79 6.92
N PRO A 45 -17.34 -12.01 6.32
CA PRO A 45 -17.15 -11.83 4.89
C PRO A 45 -18.14 -12.65 4.06
N PHE A 46 -18.61 -12.09 2.95
CA PHE A 46 -19.53 -12.73 2.02
C PHE A 46 -19.12 -12.50 0.57
N GLU A 47 -19.71 -13.27 -0.35
CA GLU A 47 -19.47 -13.14 -1.79
C GLU A 47 -20.48 -12.17 -2.40
N GLU A 48 -19.99 -11.12 -3.05
CA GLU A 48 -20.81 -10.16 -3.77
C GLU A 48 -20.62 -10.28 -5.29
N ALA A 49 -21.72 -10.19 -6.05
CA ALA A 49 -21.66 -10.24 -7.50
C ALA A 49 -20.83 -9.08 -8.07
N VAL A 50 -19.99 -9.38 -9.07
CA VAL A 50 -19.24 -8.35 -9.79
C VAL A 50 -20.20 -7.34 -10.42
N GLY A 51 -19.97 -6.05 -10.15
CA GLY A 51 -20.82 -4.96 -10.64
C GLY A 51 -21.97 -4.58 -9.73
N ALA A 52 -22.06 -5.16 -8.52
CA ALA A 52 -22.93 -4.64 -7.48
C ALA A 52 -22.63 -3.14 -7.23
N PRO A 53 -23.67 -2.32 -6.98
CA PRO A 53 -23.47 -0.90 -6.70
C PRO A 53 -22.63 -0.73 -5.44
N GLN A 54 -21.66 0.20 -5.50
CA GLN A 54 -20.91 0.61 -4.32
C GLN A 54 -21.87 1.27 -3.32
N PRO A 55 -21.85 0.86 -2.03
CA PRO A 55 -22.64 1.52 -1.03
C PRO A 55 -22.12 2.95 -0.83
N VAL A 56 -23.04 3.89 -0.71
CA VAL A 56 -22.72 5.21 -0.18
C VAL A 56 -22.82 5.16 1.34
N ALA A 57 -21.95 5.90 2.04
CA ALA A 57 -22.02 6.00 3.48
C ALA A 57 -23.43 6.46 3.89
N ALA A 58 -24.08 5.73 4.78
CA ALA A 58 -25.37 6.13 5.33
C ALA A 58 -25.23 7.40 6.19
N ALA A 59 -26.36 8.00 6.55
CA ALA A 59 -26.38 9.17 7.41
C ALA A 59 -25.60 8.91 8.72
N ALA A 60 -24.72 9.85 9.06
CA ALA A 60 -23.90 9.76 10.26
C ALA A 60 -24.75 9.72 11.53
N GLN A 61 -24.35 8.89 12.48
CA GLN A 61 -25.00 8.77 13.79
C GLN A 61 -24.00 9.20 14.86
N GLU A 62 -24.36 10.18 15.68
CA GLU A 62 -23.53 10.54 16.83
C GLU A 62 -23.56 9.39 17.85
N VAL A 63 -22.39 8.95 18.29
CA VAL A 63 -22.22 7.82 19.20
C VAL A 63 -21.31 8.21 20.35
N GLN A 64 -21.46 7.54 21.50
CA GLN A 64 -20.43 7.60 22.54
C GLN A 64 -19.20 6.79 22.10
N PRO A 65 -18.02 6.95 22.72
CA PRO A 65 -16.86 6.11 22.40
C PRO A 65 -17.23 4.63 22.55
N LEU A 66 -17.47 3.94 21.42
CA LEU A 66 -18.08 2.61 21.40
C LEU A 66 -17.10 1.47 21.77
N LEU A 67 -15.83 1.78 22.01
CA LEU A 67 -14.75 0.79 21.97
C LEU A 67 -14.11 0.53 23.34
N PRO A 68 -14.06 -0.73 23.79
CA PRO A 68 -13.22 -1.14 24.90
C PRO A 68 -11.74 -0.84 24.58
N GLY A 69 -11.10 0.04 25.36
CA GLY A 69 -9.68 0.38 25.21
C GLY A 69 -9.37 1.53 24.25
N ALA A 70 -10.38 2.12 23.58
CA ALA A 70 -10.16 3.36 22.85
C ALA A 70 -9.85 4.50 23.82
N VAL A 71 -8.79 5.26 23.53
CA VAL A 71 -8.47 6.47 24.28
C VAL A 71 -9.57 7.49 24.01
N SER A 72 -10.42 7.72 25.01
CA SER A 72 -11.39 8.82 24.96
C SER A 72 -10.61 10.13 25.01
N VAL A 73 -10.85 10.99 24.03
CA VAL A 73 -10.27 12.34 24.00
C VAL A 73 -11.28 13.28 24.63
N ASP A 74 -10.84 14.03 25.65
CA ASP A 74 -11.72 14.96 26.36
C ASP A 74 -12.25 16.05 25.39
N GLY A 75 -13.55 16.31 25.48
CA GLY A 75 -14.25 17.23 24.57
C GLY A 75 -14.40 16.74 23.12
N ALA A 76 -14.03 15.50 22.79
CA ALA A 76 -14.25 14.94 21.45
C ALA A 76 -15.64 14.33 21.28
N GLY A 77 -16.19 14.46 20.07
CA GLY A 77 -17.39 13.75 19.63
C GLY A 77 -17.05 12.63 18.64
N TYR A 78 -17.96 11.66 18.48
CA TYR A 78 -17.78 10.51 17.60
C TYR A 78 -19.00 10.31 16.71
N TRP A 79 -18.76 10.04 15.44
CA TRP A 79 -19.78 9.83 14.42
C TRP A 79 -19.56 8.51 13.71
N LEU A 80 -20.56 7.63 13.79
CA LEU A 80 -20.61 6.33 13.13
C LEU A 80 -21.24 6.50 11.74
N TYR A 81 -20.55 6.00 10.71
CA TYR A 81 -21.00 5.91 9.33
C TYR A 81 -21.20 4.43 8.99
N PRO A 82 -22.45 3.92 9.02
CA PRO A 82 -22.68 2.51 8.83
C PRO A 82 -22.78 2.09 7.36
N GLY A 83 -22.52 0.81 7.11
CA GLY A 83 -22.84 0.16 5.84
C GLY A 83 -21.84 0.36 4.70
N LEU A 84 -20.61 0.77 5.02
CA LEU A 84 -19.50 0.76 4.07
C LEU A 84 -19.03 -0.67 3.80
N ARG A 85 -18.23 -0.86 2.75
CA ARG A 85 -17.74 -2.17 2.33
C ARG A 85 -16.26 -2.12 2.00
N VAL A 86 -15.57 -3.20 2.38
CA VAL A 86 -14.22 -3.52 1.95
C VAL A 86 -14.31 -4.69 0.99
N THR A 87 -13.81 -4.52 -0.24
CA THR A 87 -13.82 -5.56 -1.27
C THR A 87 -12.41 -5.98 -1.59
N LEU A 88 -12.16 -7.30 -1.69
CA LEU A 88 -10.85 -7.83 -2.11
C LEU A 88 -10.84 -8.07 -3.62
N TYR A 89 -9.85 -7.48 -4.28
CA TYR A 89 -9.70 -7.48 -5.73
C TYR A 89 -8.52 -8.36 -6.15
N ARG A 90 -8.79 -9.37 -7.00
CA ARG A 90 -7.76 -10.31 -7.46
C ARG A 90 -6.71 -9.61 -8.34
N ASP A 91 -7.14 -8.65 -9.14
CA ASP A 91 -6.29 -7.81 -9.99
C ASP A 91 -5.36 -6.91 -9.19
N ASP A 92 -5.61 -6.73 -7.89
CA ASP A 92 -4.78 -5.94 -6.98
C ASP A 92 -4.24 -6.75 -5.78
N VAL A 93 -4.03 -8.06 -5.98
CA VAL A 93 -3.52 -8.93 -4.92
C VAL A 93 -2.15 -8.50 -4.39
N GLU A 94 -1.33 -7.84 -5.22
CA GLU A 94 -0.04 -7.30 -4.78
C GLU A 94 -0.23 -6.14 -3.78
N GLY A 95 -1.19 -5.24 -4.02
CA GLY A 95 -1.50 -4.14 -3.09
C GLY A 95 -2.00 -4.65 -1.74
N LEU A 96 -2.78 -5.75 -1.77
CA LEU A 96 -3.23 -6.47 -0.58
C LEU A 96 -2.07 -7.15 0.16
N PHE A 97 -1.16 -7.81 -0.57
CA PHE A 97 0.03 -8.44 -0.02
C PHE A 97 0.98 -7.43 0.66
N LEU A 98 1.13 -6.23 0.08
CA LEU A 98 1.94 -5.15 0.67
C LEU A 98 1.39 -4.69 2.03
N ASN A 99 0.08 -4.51 2.14
CA ASN A 99 -0.55 -4.18 3.42
C ASN A 99 -0.36 -5.31 4.44
N LEU A 100 -0.60 -6.56 4.02
CA LEU A 100 -0.43 -7.75 4.86
C LEU A 100 1.02 -7.93 5.35
N SER A 101 2.00 -7.57 4.53
CA SER A 101 3.44 -7.67 4.85
C SER A 101 3.97 -6.49 5.66
N SER A 102 3.13 -5.49 5.93
CA SER A 102 3.52 -4.33 6.74
C SER A 102 3.63 -4.71 8.23
N PRO A 103 4.38 -3.95 9.05
CA PRO A 103 4.47 -4.22 10.49
C PRO A 103 3.13 -4.14 11.24
N SER A 104 2.17 -3.39 10.71
CA SER A 104 0.84 -3.21 11.28
C SER A 104 -0.18 -3.09 10.14
N PRO A 105 -0.69 -4.22 9.62
CA PRO A 105 -1.74 -4.21 8.61
C PRO A 105 -2.92 -3.36 9.06
N CYS A 106 -3.44 -2.54 8.15
CA CYS A 106 -4.40 -1.51 8.50
C CYS A 106 -5.53 -1.40 7.47
N PHE A 107 -6.67 -0.87 7.92
CA PHE A 107 -7.64 -0.26 7.03
C PHE A 107 -7.14 1.12 6.62
N TRP A 108 -7.37 1.46 5.36
CA TRP A 108 -7.22 2.81 4.84
C TRP A 108 -8.60 3.38 4.55
N VAL A 109 -8.86 4.60 5.01
CA VAL A 109 -10.12 5.28 4.78
C VAL A 109 -9.85 6.59 4.05
N PHE A 110 -10.33 6.65 2.82
CA PHE A 110 -10.44 7.89 2.07
C PHE A 110 -11.72 8.62 2.50
N TRP A 111 -11.61 9.89 2.87
CA TRP A 111 -12.74 10.71 3.31
C TRP A 111 -12.70 12.11 2.70
N ARG A 112 -13.85 12.79 2.69
CA ARG A 112 -13.97 14.18 2.23
C ARG A 112 -14.72 15.02 3.24
N ALA A 113 -14.41 16.31 3.27
CA ALA A 113 -15.26 17.28 3.96
C ALA A 113 -16.53 17.48 3.12
N ASP A 114 -17.69 17.39 3.77
CA ASP A 114 -18.98 17.63 3.13
C ASP A 114 -19.51 19.02 3.53
N GLU A 115 -19.42 19.96 2.60
CA GLU A 115 -19.88 21.34 2.78
C GLU A 115 -21.41 21.45 2.90
N ALA A 116 -22.15 20.43 2.45
CA ALA A 116 -23.61 20.43 2.57
C ALA A 116 -24.09 19.96 3.95
N HIS A 117 -23.27 19.18 4.67
CA HIS A 117 -23.57 18.66 5.98
C HIS A 117 -22.62 19.26 7.01
N LEU A 118 -23.10 20.27 7.74
CA LEU A 118 -22.32 20.99 8.73
C LEU A 118 -22.63 20.49 10.14
N LEU A 119 -21.58 20.45 10.98
CA LEU A 119 -21.69 20.23 12.41
C LEU A 119 -21.32 21.54 13.12
N GLY A 120 -22.34 22.34 13.44
CA GLY A 120 -22.14 23.77 13.71
C GLY A 120 -21.78 24.48 12.40
N ASP A 121 -20.66 25.19 12.37
CA ASP A 121 -20.18 25.93 11.18
C ASP A 121 -19.05 25.19 10.42
N GLU A 122 -18.72 23.96 10.81
CA GLU A 122 -17.62 23.18 10.24
C GLU A 122 -18.18 22.01 9.40
N PRO A 123 -17.61 21.74 8.21
CA PRO A 123 -18.05 20.63 7.38
C PRO A 123 -17.75 19.28 8.05
N MET A 124 -18.67 18.34 7.90
CA MET A 124 -18.51 16.99 8.41
C MET A 124 -17.49 16.19 7.58
N ALA A 125 -16.70 15.35 8.24
CA ALA A 125 -15.80 14.42 7.55
C ALA A 125 -16.55 13.14 7.18
N VAL A 126 -16.84 12.95 5.89
CA VAL A 126 -17.61 11.82 5.37
C VAL A 126 -16.67 10.80 4.73
N PRO A 127 -16.56 9.57 5.30
CA PRO A 127 -15.87 8.45 4.67
C PRO A 127 -16.46 8.14 3.30
N GLN A 128 -15.60 7.99 2.31
CA GLN A 128 -15.98 7.68 0.93
C GLN A 128 -15.69 6.22 0.60
N ILE A 129 -14.48 5.75 0.93
CA ILE A 129 -14.03 4.39 0.60
C ILE A 129 -13.19 3.84 1.75
N VAL A 130 -13.38 2.57 2.06
CA VAL A 130 -12.52 1.79 2.97
C VAL A 130 -11.83 0.71 2.15
N THR A 131 -10.52 0.60 2.25
CA THR A 131 -9.74 -0.42 1.52
C THR A 131 -8.68 -1.07 2.40
N LEU A 132 -8.30 -2.29 2.02
CA LEU A 132 -7.11 -2.99 2.54
C LEU A 132 -5.96 -2.96 1.53
N SER A 133 -6.13 -2.32 0.36
CA SER A 133 -5.08 -2.22 -0.63
C SER A 133 -4.14 -1.06 -0.33
N TYR A 134 -2.85 -1.36 -0.26
CA TYR A 134 -1.80 -0.35 -0.21
C TYR A 134 -1.74 0.48 -1.51
N HIS A 135 -2.03 -0.10 -2.67
CA HIS A 135 -1.99 0.61 -3.95
C HIS A 135 -3.09 1.66 -4.06
N ASP A 136 -4.32 1.31 -3.69
CA ASP A 136 -5.42 2.29 -3.67
C ASP A 136 -5.12 3.46 -2.73
N ALA A 137 -4.69 3.15 -1.50
CA ALA A 137 -4.29 4.16 -0.53
C ALA A 137 -3.18 5.07 -1.08
N GLY A 138 -2.13 4.49 -1.67
CA GLY A 138 -1.03 5.23 -2.29
C GLY A 138 -1.50 6.18 -3.39
N ARG A 139 -2.42 5.74 -4.26
CA ARG A 139 -2.95 6.59 -5.34
C ARG A 139 -3.71 7.81 -4.82
N TRP A 140 -4.46 7.66 -3.73
CA TRP A 140 -5.18 8.79 -3.11
C TRP A 140 -4.22 9.72 -2.36
N LEU A 141 -3.22 9.18 -1.68
CA LEU A 141 -2.17 9.99 -1.04
C LEU A 141 -1.39 10.82 -2.07
N ASP A 142 -1.02 10.22 -3.21
CA ASP A 142 -0.35 10.91 -4.32
C ASP A 142 -1.25 12.01 -4.93
N ALA A 143 -2.57 11.79 -4.92
CA ALA A 143 -3.57 12.78 -5.34
C ALA A 143 -3.85 13.85 -4.27
N GLN A 144 -3.14 13.83 -3.14
CA GLN A 144 -3.32 14.74 -2.00
C GLN A 144 -4.73 14.70 -1.39
N GLU A 145 -5.43 13.57 -1.52
CA GLU A 145 -6.72 13.34 -0.87
C GLU A 145 -6.54 13.08 0.64
N LYS A 146 -7.62 13.22 1.42
CA LYS A 146 -7.58 12.92 2.85
C LYS A 146 -7.72 11.41 3.06
N VAL A 147 -6.64 10.79 3.53
CA VAL A 147 -6.57 9.36 3.79
C VAL A 147 -5.97 9.14 5.17
N ASP A 148 -6.73 8.46 6.03
CA ASP A 148 -6.27 8.04 7.35
C ASP A 148 -6.23 6.51 7.42
N GLN A 149 -5.49 5.98 8.40
CA GLN A 149 -5.35 4.54 8.62
C GLN A 149 -5.62 4.16 10.08
N VAL A 150 -6.19 2.98 10.29
CA VAL A 150 -6.33 2.34 11.61
C VAL A 150 -5.93 0.86 11.52
N PRO A 151 -5.31 0.28 12.55
CA PRO A 151 -4.95 -1.14 12.55
C PRO A 151 -6.15 -2.03 12.24
N ALA A 152 -5.96 -3.02 11.38
CA ALA A 152 -7.00 -3.99 11.08
C ALA A 152 -7.05 -5.03 12.21
N PRO A 153 -8.26 -5.43 12.68
CA PRO A 153 -8.41 -6.52 13.65
C PRO A 153 -7.83 -7.84 13.13
N GLU A 154 -7.35 -8.70 14.03
CA GLU A 154 -6.70 -9.97 13.69
C GLU A 154 -7.55 -10.82 12.74
N ALA A 155 -8.85 -10.95 12.99
CA ALA A 155 -9.76 -11.69 12.11
C ALA A 155 -9.80 -11.15 10.66
N VAL A 156 -9.67 -9.84 10.49
CA VAL A 156 -9.60 -9.22 9.16
C VAL A 156 -8.25 -9.49 8.50
N VAL A 157 -7.16 -9.45 9.27
CA VAL A 157 -5.82 -9.79 8.78
C VAL A 157 -5.75 -11.25 8.35
N ASP A 158 -6.37 -12.16 9.10
CA ASP A 158 -6.47 -13.58 8.76
C ASP A 158 -7.28 -13.80 7.47
N TRP A 159 -8.40 -13.10 7.32
CA TRP A 159 -9.19 -13.11 6.11
C TRP A 159 -8.40 -12.58 4.89
N LEU A 160 -7.69 -11.46 5.06
CA LEU A 160 -6.81 -10.90 4.04
C LEU A 160 -5.70 -11.88 3.65
N ARG A 161 -5.07 -12.53 4.64
CA ARG A 161 -4.03 -13.55 4.43
C ARG A 161 -4.56 -14.72 3.63
N ALA A 162 -5.73 -15.25 4.00
CA ALA A 162 -6.35 -16.35 3.28
C ALA A 162 -6.62 -16.01 1.80
N PHE A 163 -7.05 -14.77 1.51
CA PHE A 163 -7.26 -14.32 0.14
C PHE A 163 -5.94 -14.18 -0.64
N VAL A 164 -4.94 -13.57 -0.01
CA VAL A 164 -3.61 -13.36 -0.60
C VAL A 164 -2.92 -14.69 -0.86
N ASP A 165 -2.93 -15.64 0.07
CA ASP A 165 -2.33 -16.97 -0.11
C ASP A 165 -2.94 -17.75 -1.29
N GLN A 166 -4.22 -17.53 -1.58
CA GLN A 166 -4.93 -18.18 -2.69
C GLN A 166 -4.64 -17.54 -4.06
N HIS A 167 -4.24 -16.27 -4.10
CA HIS A 167 -4.22 -15.49 -5.33
C HIS A 167 -2.87 -14.86 -5.66
N HIS A 168 -2.00 -14.67 -4.67
CA HIS A 168 -0.66 -14.12 -4.85
C HIS A 168 0.24 -15.20 -5.43
N ARG A 169 0.85 -14.90 -6.57
CA ARG A 169 1.92 -15.71 -7.14
C ARG A 169 3.19 -14.91 -7.02
N ALA A 170 4.03 -15.26 -6.05
CA ALA A 170 5.34 -14.66 -5.92
C ALA A 170 6.10 -14.85 -7.25
N GLU A 171 6.31 -13.75 -7.99
CA GLU A 171 7.15 -13.82 -9.17
C GLU A 171 8.57 -14.20 -8.71
N PRO A 172 9.17 -15.26 -9.28
CA PRO A 172 10.51 -15.65 -8.90
C PRO A 172 11.46 -14.48 -9.18
N LYS A 173 11.98 -13.87 -8.10
CA LYS A 173 12.86 -12.70 -8.15
C LYS A 173 14.05 -13.00 -9.05
N ARG A 174 13.95 -12.58 -10.32
CA ARG A 174 15.03 -12.79 -11.29
C ARG A 174 16.15 -11.83 -10.95
N ARG A 175 17.26 -12.39 -10.46
CA ARG A 175 18.48 -11.64 -10.14
C ARG A 175 18.92 -10.90 -11.41
N GLN A 176 18.68 -9.59 -11.49
CA GLN A 176 19.20 -8.78 -12.58
C GLN A 176 20.72 -8.82 -12.50
N ARG A 177 21.36 -9.38 -13.53
CA ARG A 177 22.81 -9.29 -13.67
C ARG A 177 23.16 -7.83 -13.96
N PRO A 178 24.15 -7.23 -13.28
CA PRO A 178 24.62 -5.88 -13.60
C PRO A 178 24.92 -5.77 -15.10
N ALA A 179 24.49 -4.67 -15.72
CA ALA A 179 24.66 -4.40 -17.15
C ALA A 179 26.13 -4.31 -17.60
N SER A 180 27.08 -4.32 -16.65
CA SER A 180 28.52 -4.40 -16.87
C SER A 180 28.99 -5.76 -17.38
N PHE A 181 28.15 -6.80 -17.38
CA PHE A 181 28.47 -8.11 -17.97
C PHE A 181 28.16 -8.17 -19.48
N LYS A 182 28.33 -7.06 -20.19
CA LYS A 182 28.42 -7.07 -21.65
C LYS A 182 29.87 -7.32 -22.02
N THR A 183 30.19 -8.52 -22.52
CA THR A 183 31.46 -8.79 -23.18
C THR A 183 31.66 -7.77 -24.29
N LEU A 184 32.75 -7.00 -24.24
CA LEU A 184 33.13 -6.09 -25.33
C LEU A 184 33.24 -6.92 -26.61
N THR A 185 32.41 -6.64 -27.61
CA THR A 185 32.44 -7.29 -28.91
C THR A 185 33.08 -6.36 -29.94
N ASP A 186 33.96 -6.88 -30.78
CA ASP A 186 34.50 -6.17 -31.94
C ASP A 186 33.41 -5.90 -32.99
N ARG A 187 33.70 -5.07 -33.99
CA ARG A 187 32.83 -4.67 -35.11
C ARG A 187 32.26 -5.85 -35.93
N PHE A 188 32.84 -7.03 -35.78
CA PHE A 188 32.43 -8.27 -36.42
C PHE A 188 31.68 -9.23 -35.45
N GLY A 189 31.33 -8.78 -34.25
CA GLY A 189 30.56 -9.53 -33.26
C GLY A 189 31.35 -10.56 -32.44
N GLN A 190 32.67 -10.60 -32.55
CA GLN A 190 33.52 -11.51 -31.77
C GLN A 190 33.94 -10.88 -30.43
N PRO A 191 34.12 -11.66 -29.35
CA PRO A 191 34.58 -11.14 -28.06
C PRO A 191 35.98 -10.53 -28.19
N ALA A 192 36.11 -9.27 -27.79
CA ALA A 192 37.34 -8.50 -27.87
C ALA A 192 38.43 -9.13 -26.98
N ARG A 193 39.54 -9.53 -27.60
CA ARG A 193 40.75 -9.97 -26.91
C ARG A 193 41.70 -8.79 -26.82
N VAL A 194 41.95 -8.29 -25.61
CA VAL A 194 43.00 -7.28 -25.39
C VAL A 194 44.30 -8.04 -25.12
N SER A 195 45.23 -8.01 -26.08
CA SER A 195 46.61 -8.44 -25.83
C SER A 195 47.27 -7.33 -25.03
N THR A 196 47.48 -7.54 -23.73
CA THR A 196 48.35 -6.67 -22.96
C THR A 196 49.79 -7.00 -23.34
N ASP A 197 50.34 -6.30 -24.32
CA ASP A 197 51.78 -6.30 -24.55
C ASP A 197 52.45 -5.58 -23.38
N LYS A 198 52.99 -6.38 -22.47
CA LYS A 198 53.85 -5.91 -21.38
C LYS A 198 55.17 -5.48 -22.03
N ALA A 199 55.32 -4.19 -22.30
CA ALA A 199 56.59 -3.61 -22.74
C ALA A 199 57.66 -3.86 -21.69
N VAL A 200 58.47 -4.90 -21.88
CA VAL A 200 59.69 -5.16 -21.10
C VAL A 200 60.69 -4.06 -21.45
N ARG A 201 60.85 -3.12 -20.52
CA ARG A 201 61.86 -2.07 -20.58
C ARG A 201 63.25 -2.71 -20.47
N GLY A 202 64.14 -2.28 -21.35
CA GLY A 202 65.46 -2.85 -21.62
C GLY A 202 66.34 -3.16 -20.40
N GLY A 203 67.04 -4.28 -20.50
CA GLY A 203 68.27 -4.58 -19.77
C GLY A 203 69.31 -5.04 -20.79
N GLY A 204 70.19 -4.11 -21.18
CA GLY A 204 71.35 -4.43 -22.02
C GLY A 204 72.40 -5.22 -21.24
N GLY A 205 73.10 -6.13 -21.93
CA GLY A 205 74.18 -6.90 -21.32
C GLY A 205 74.72 -8.02 -22.21
N SER A 206 75.54 -7.64 -23.19
CA SER A 206 76.79 -8.31 -23.61
C SER A 206 76.90 -9.86 -23.68
N GLY A 207 76.93 -10.39 -24.92
CA GLY A 207 77.82 -11.45 -25.48
C GLY A 207 77.98 -12.82 -24.77
N PRO A 208 78.72 -13.80 -25.35
CA PRO A 208 79.36 -13.87 -26.67
C PRO A 208 79.07 -15.19 -27.46
N ARG A 209 79.52 -15.19 -28.74
CA ARG A 209 80.14 -16.24 -29.59
C ARG A 209 79.77 -17.74 -29.52
N GLU A 210 79.90 -18.33 -30.73
CA GLU A 210 80.12 -19.76 -31.07
C GLU A 210 78.90 -20.66 -30.88
N GLY A 211 78.60 -21.64 -31.72
CA GLY A 211 79.30 -22.27 -32.83
C GLY A 211 78.78 -23.70 -32.90
N GLY A 212 78.48 -24.20 -34.10
CA GLY A 212 78.49 -25.61 -34.49
C GLY A 212 77.68 -26.63 -33.68
N GLY A 213 76.66 -27.19 -34.35
CA GLY A 213 76.77 -28.56 -34.86
C GLY A 213 76.52 -29.73 -33.90
N ALA A 214 75.60 -30.59 -34.39
CA ALA A 214 75.27 -31.97 -34.01
C ALA A 214 74.35 -32.17 -32.81
#